data_AF-A0A3D0M6D3-F1
#
_entry.id   AF-A0A3D0M6D3-F1
#
_cell.length_a   1.000
_cell.length_b   1.000
_cell.length_c   1.000
_cell.angle_alpha   90.00
_cell.angle_beta   90.00
_cell.angle_gamma   90.00
#
_symmetry.space_group_name_H-M   'P 1'
#
loop_
_entity.id
_entity.type
_entity.pdbx_description
1 polymer ?
#
loop_
_entity_poly.entity_id
_entity_poly.type
_entity_poly.pdbx_seq_one_letter_code
_entity_poly.pdbx_strand_id
1 'polypeptide(L)'
;MRNAYKLDTVKARFGHNSACIDYYYNDLLRQLNILRLSPDTGETILQHGERVRMVLNDENTEPKSGGGDRLINTFHTVMNWRYGRIPPSDLELKRIAEVHDILENRLRSTLSPLQYFIRRYLFA
;
A
#
# COMPACT_ATOMS: atom_id res chain seq x y z
N MET A 1 -4.33 -3.67 -18.51
CA MET A 1 -3.49 -3.38 -17.32
C MET A 1 -4.24 -2.74 -16.14
N ARG A 2 -5.42 -2.12 -16.30
CA ARG A 2 -6.11 -1.34 -15.25
C ARG A 2 -6.58 -2.13 -14.00
N ASN A 3 -6.55 -3.46 -14.03
CA ASN A 3 -7.11 -4.33 -12.98
C ASN A 3 -6.10 -5.30 -12.34
N ALA A 4 -4.81 -5.27 -12.72
CA ALA A 4 -3.84 -6.29 -12.30
C ALA A 4 -3.63 -6.37 -10.77
N TYR A 5 -3.87 -5.27 -10.07
CA TYR A 5 -3.74 -5.14 -8.61
C TYR A 5 -5.07 -5.34 -7.88
N LYS A 6 -6.18 -5.59 -8.58
CA LYS A 6 -7.48 -5.85 -7.93
C LYS A 6 -7.45 -7.20 -7.21
N LEU A 7 -8.09 -7.26 -6.05
CA LEU A 7 -8.00 -8.39 -5.13
C LEU A 7 -8.28 -9.73 -5.80
N ASP A 8 -9.34 -9.82 -6.61
CA ASP A 8 -9.69 -11.06 -7.31
C ASP A 8 -8.60 -11.50 -8.30
N THR A 9 -7.97 -10.53 -8.98
CA THR A 9 -6.87 -10.81 -9.92
C THR A 9 -5.61 -11.25 -9.17
N VAL A 10 -5.30 -10.61 -8.04
CA VAL A 10 -4.16 -10.98 -7.19
C VAL A 10 -4.37 -12.38 -6.60
N LYS A 11 -5.56 -12.66 -6.07
CA LYS A 11 -5.93 -13.99 -5.54
C LYS A 11 -5.84 -15.07 -6.62
N ALA A 12 -6.38 -14.82 -7.81
CA ALA A 12 -6.30 -15.76 -8.92
C ALA A 12 -4.84 -16.02 -9.36
N ARG A 13 -3.96 -15.01 -9.27
CA ARG A 13 -2.55 -15.14 -9.64
C ARG A 13 -1.71 -15.92 -8.63
N PHE A 14 -1.92 -15.70 -7.33
CA PHE A 14 -1.05 -16.24 -6.29
C PHE A 14 -1.63 -17.42 -5.51
N GLY A 15 -2.94 -17.63 -5.53
CA GLY A 15 -3.59 -18.82 -4.97
C GLY A 15 -3.66 -18.92 -3.44
N HIS A 16 -2.85 -18.17 -2.68
CA HIS A 16 -2.89 -18.16 -1.23
C HIS A 16 -2.62 -16.78 -0.62
N ASN A 17 -3.15 -16.57 0.59
CA ASN A 17 -3.23 -15.23 1.17
C ASN A 17 -1.86 -14.62 1.51
N SER A 18 -0.92 -15.44 1.96
CA SER A 18 0.46 -14.98 2.23
C SER A 18 1.17 -14.40 1.00
N ALA A 19 1.06 -15.03 -0.18
CA ALA A 19 1.66 -14.46 -1.39
C ALA A 19 0.92 -13.20 -1.85
N CYS A 20 -0.39 -13.12 -1.63
CA CYS A 20 -1.16 -11.91 -1.91
C CYS A 20 -0.71 -10.73 -1.04
N ILE A 21 -0.47 -10.94 0.27
CA ILE A 21 -0.04 -9.85 1.15
C ILE A 21 1.37 -9.39 0.81
N ASP A 22 2.28 -10.30 0.44
CA ASP A 22 3.63 -9.94 0.02
C ASP A 22 3.62 -9.14 -1.29
N TYR A 23 2.75 -9.50 -2.24
CA TYR A 23 2.53 -8.70 -3.45
C TYR A 23 2.08 -7.28 -3.09
N TYR A 24 1.02 -7.15 -2.29
CA TYR A 24 0.48 -5.85 -1.96
C TYR A 24 1.45 -4.99 -1.15
N TYR A 25 2.14 -5.58 -0.17
CA TYR A 25 3.10 -4.85 0.65
C TYR A 25 4.24 -4.25 -0.19
N ASN A 26 4.84 -5.06 -1.08
CA ASN A 26 5.89 -4.57 -1.98
C ASN A 26 5.37 -3.44 -2.88
N ASP A 27 4.13 -3.54 -3.36
CA ASP A 27 3.56 -2.53 -4.24
C ASP A 27 3.14 -1.26 -3.49
N LEU A 28 2.68 -1.37 -2.23
CA LEU A 28 2.46 -0.22 -1.34
C LEU A 28 3.75 0.56 -1.13
N LEU A 29 4.88 -0.11 -0.88
CA LEU A 29 6.18 0.56 -0.73
C LEU A 29 6.56 1.32 -2.01
N ARG A 30 6.28 0.77 -3.19
CA ARG A 30 6.48 1.49 -4.46
C ARG A 30 5.59 2.71 -4.58
N GLN A 31 4.30 2.59 -4.25
CA GLN A 31 3.36 3.73 -4.30
C GLN A 31 3.80 4.84 -3.35
N LEU A 32 4.20 4.49 -2.13
CA LEU A 32 4.72 5.44 -1.14
C LEU A 32 6.02 6.09 -1.61
N ASN A 33 6.94 5.34 -2.21
CA ASN A 33 8.16 5.91 -2.80
C ASN A 33 7.84 6.94 -3.89
N ILE A 34 6.89 6.66 -4.79
CA ILE A 34 6.48 7.61 -5.84
C ILE A 34 5.89 8.89 -5.23
N LEU A 35 5.17 8.77 -4.11
CA LEU A 35 4.65 9.89 -3.32
C LEU A 35 5.71 10.61 -2.47
N ARG A 36 6.98 10.22 -2.57
CA ARG A 36 8.10 10.72 -1.74
C ARG A 36 7.92 10.45 -0.24
N LEU A 37 7.30 9.32 0.06
CA LEU A 37 7.04 8.81 1.41
C LEU A 37 7.77 7.47 1.62
N SER A 38 8.95 7.30 1.03
CA SER A 38 9.79 6.12 1.23
C SER A 38 10.21 5.97 2.71
N PRO A 39 10.51 4.74 3.18
CA PRO A 39 11.12 4.55 4.49
C PRO A 39 12.46 5.30 4.60
N ASP A 40 12.73 5.86 5.77
CA ASP A 40 14.03 6.46 6.08
C ASP A 40 15.05 5.39 6.49
N THR A 41 16.34 5.70 6.41
CA THR A 41 17.40 4.75 6.81
C THR A 41 17.31 4.46 8.30
N GLY A 42 17.24 3.17 8.67
CA GLY A 42 17.08 2.74 10.06
C GLY A 42 15.64 2.79 10.57
N GLU A 43 14.67 3.21 9.76
CA GLU A 43 13.26 3.25 10.11
C GLU A 43 12.66 1.84 10.06
N THR A 44 11.99 1.42 11.13
CA THR A 44 11.21 0.18 11.15
C THR A 44 9.91 0.34 10.36
N ILE A 45 9.31 -0.77 9.94
CA ILE A 45 8.02 -0.76 9.20
C ILE A 45 6.93 -0.01 9.97
N LEU A 46 6.86 -0.16 11.31
CA LEU A 46 5.84 0.53 12.11
C LEU A 46 6.13 2.02 12.27
N GLN A 47 7.41 2.40 12.46
CA GLN A 47 7.80 3.82 12.49
C GLN A 47 7.49 4.50 11.15
N HIS A 48 7.77 3.83 10.04
CA HIS A 48 7.41 4.27 8.70
C HIS A 48 5.90 4.45 8.56
N GLY A 49 5.12 3.46 8.99
CA GLY A 49 3.66 3.53 8.99
C GLY A 49 3.11 4.69 9.81
N GLU A 50 3.68 4.94 10.99
CA GLU A 50 3.32 6.05 11.88
C GLU A 50 3.57 7.42 11.23
N ARG A 51 4.78 7.62 10.69
CA ARG A 51 5.14 8.86 10.00
C ARG A 51 4.24 9.10 8.78
N VAL A 52 4.03 8.07 7.96
CA VAL A 52 3.16 8.16 6.78
C VAL A 52 1.71 8.39 7.19
N ARG A 53 1.22 7.77 8.26
CA ARG A 53 -0.13 8.01 8.80
C ARG A 53 -0.36 9.50 9.07
N MET A 54 0.59 10.17 9.72
CA MET A 54 0.49 11.60 10.00
C MET A 54 0.35 12.42 8.71
N VAL A 55 1.15 12.12 7.69
CA VAL A 55 1.09 12.82 6.38
C VAL A 55 -0.19 12.49 5.60
N LEU A 56 -0.70 11.27 5.71
CA LEU A 56 -1.93 10.86 5.01
C LEU A 56 -3.19 11.39 5.71
N ASN A 57 -3.14 11.63 7.01
CA ASN A 57 -4.26 12.11 7.81
C ASN A 57 -4.24 13.65 8.01
N ASP A 58 -3.21 14.37 7.57
CA ASP A 58 -3.14 15.84 7.63
C ASP A 58 -4.34 16.46 6.89
N GLU A 59 -5.04 17.38 7.59
CA GLU A 59 -6.32 17.99 7.22
C GLU A 59 -6.29 18.74 5.89
N ASN A 60 -5.11 19.13 5.41
CA ASN A 60 -4.91 19.82 4.15
C ASN A 60 -4.88 18.88 2.93
N THR A 61 -4.94 17.56 3.15
CA THR A 61 -4.90 16.56 2.08
C THR A 61 -6.23 15.85 1.97
N GLU A 62 -7.09 16.35 1.08
CA GLU A 62 -8.25 15.58 0.62
C GLU A 62 -7.79 14.29 -0.10
N PRO A 63 -8.43 13.14 0.14
CA PRO A 63 -9.62 12.93 0.96
C PRO A 63 -9.29 12.46 2.39
N LYS A 64 -10.09 12.96 3.35
CA LYS A 64 -10.16 12.59 4.79
C LYS A 64 -10.64 11.15 5.03
N SER A 65 -10.00 10.17 4.39
CA SER A 65 -10.52 8.81 4.23
C SER A 65 -10.05 7.81 5.31
N GLY A 66 -9.34 8.28 6.34
CA GLY A 66 -8.69 7.42 7.34
C GLY A 66 -7.64 6.49 6.70
N GLY A 67 -7.11 6.88 5.54
CA GLY A 67 -6.15 6.07 4.78
C GLY A 67 -4.86 5.80 5.55
N GLY A 68 -4.42 6.74 6.39
CA GLY A 68 -3.27 6.56 7.28
C GLY A 68 -3.50 5.47 8.33
N ASP A 69 -4.66 5.48 9.00
CA ASP A 69 -5.00 4.46 10.01
C ASP A 69 -5.16 3.07 9.40
N ARG A 70 -5.69 2.99 8.18
CA ARG A 70 -5.78 1.73 7.44
C ARG A 70 -4.39 1.23 7.01
N LEU A 71 -3.48 2.13 6.62
CA LEU A 71 -2.11 1.79 6.25
C LEU A 71 -1.34 1.20 7.43
N ILE A 72 -1.39 1.83 8.61
CA ILE A 72 -0.66 1.30 9.76
C ILE A 72 -1.20 -0.06 10.20
N ASN A 73 -2.52 -0.26 10.20
CA ASN A 73 -3.13 -1.56 10.48
C ASN A 73 -2.66 -2.64 9.50
N THR A 74 -2.52 -2.27 8.22
CA THR A 74 -1.97 -3.14 7.19
C THR A 74 -0.51 -3.53 7.49
N PHE A 75 0.31 -2.58 7.92
CA PHE A 75 1.69 -2.85 8.30
C PHE A 75 1.80 -3.77 9.52
N HIS A 76 0.87 -3.67 10.49
CA HIS A 76 0.76 -4.66 11.55
C HIS A 76 0.46 -6.06 11.02
N THR A 77 -0.49 -6.22 10.10
CA THR A 77 -0.74 -7.52 9.46
C THR A 77 0.51 -8.05 8.74
N VAL A 78 1.25 -7.20 8.02
CA VAL A 78 2.50 -7.60 7.36
C VAL A 78 3.55 -8.05 8.37
N MET A 79 3.68 -7.35 9.51
CA MET A 79 4.58 -7.75 10.59
C MET A 79 4.19 -9.10 11.20
N ASN A 80 2.90 -9.31 11.48
CA ASN A 80 2.38 -10.57 12.00
C ASN A 80 2.66 -11.74 11.04
N TRP A 81 2.55 -11.49 9.73
CA TRP A 81 2.93 -12.47 8.71
C TRP A 81 4.44 -12.74 8.71
N ARG A 82 5.26 -11.70 8.52
CA ARG A 82 6.72 -11.85 8.32
C ARG A 82 7.47 -12.38 9.54
N TYR A 83 7.08 -11.92 10.73
CA TYR A 83 7.79 -12.22 11.97
C TYR A 83 7.03 -13.18 12.89
N GLY A 84 5.69 -13.09 12.90
CA GLY A 84 4.84 -14.01 13.67
C GLY A 84 4.47 -15.30 12.93
N ARG A 85 4.71 -15.37 11.61
CA ARG A 85 4.27 -16.47 10.73
C ARG A 85 2.77 -16.73 10.80
N ILE A 86 1.99 -15.70 11.13
CA ILE A 86 0.52 -15.76 11.18
C ILE A 86 -0.01 -15.42 9.79
N PRO A 87 -0.63 -16.36 9.04
CA PRO A 87 -1.14 -16.08 7.72
C PRO A 87 -2.26 -15.03 7.76
N PRO A 88 -2.30 -14.09 6.80
CA PRO A 88 -3.35 -13.09 6.76
C PRO A 88 -4.70 -13.70 6.38
N SER A 89 -5.75 -13.24 7.07
CA SER A 89 -7.13 -13.55 6.76
C SER A 89 -7.61 -12.85 5.48
N ASP A 90 -8.74 -13.30 4.94
CA ASP A 90 -9.37 -12.65 3.79
C ASP A 90 -9.79 -11.20 4.06
N LEU A 91 -10.19 -10.91 5.30
CA LEU A 91 -10.55 -9.57 5.73
C LEU A 91 -9.32 -8.65 5.72
N GLU A 92 -8.18 -9.13 6.20
CA GLU A 92 -6.93 -8.37 6.18
C GLU A 92 -6.44 -8.15 4.75
N LEU A 93 -6.58 -9.15 3.87
CA LEU A 93 -6.30 -8.98 2.45
C LEU A 93 -7.20 -7.92 1.78
N LYS A 94 -8.48 -7.90 2.14
CA LYS A 94 -9.39 -6.86 1.64
C LYS A 94 -8.94 -5.48 2.11
N ARG A 95 -8.55 -5.34 3.37
CA ARG A 95 -8.07 -4.06 3.94
C ARG A 95 -6.80 -3.55 3.25
N ILE A 96 -5.80 -4.42 3.02
CA ILE A 96 -4.58 -4.00 2.31
C ILE A 96 -4.87 -3.62 0.85
N ALA A 97 -5.79 -4.32 0.18
CA ALA A 97 -6.23 -3.96 -1.17
C ALA A 97 -6.96 -2.62 -1.21
N GLU A 98 -7.77 -2.29 -0.20
CA GLU A 98 -8.42 -0.97 -0.07
C GLU A 98 -7.38 0.15 0.14
N VAL A 99 -6.37 -0.07 0.98
CA VAL A 99 -5.27 0.89 1.16
C VAL A 99 -4.52 1.12 -0.15
N HIS A 100 -4.26 0.04 -0.89
CA HIS A 100 -3.65 0.11 -2.20
C HIS A 100 -4.48 0.97 -3.16
N ASP A 101 -5.79 0.77 -3.21
CA ASP A 101 -6.71 1.59 -4.02
C ASP A 101 -6.68 3.07 -3.61
N ILE A 102 -6.61 3.38 -2.32
CA ILE A 102 -6.49 4.76 -1.80
C ILE A 102 -5.20 5.41 -2.31
N LEU A 103 -4.06 4.73 -2.18
CA LEU A 103 -2.77 5.25 -2.65
C LEU A 103 -2.72 5.37 -4.17
N GLU A 104 -3.30 4.42 -4.91
CA GLU A 104 -3.37 4.46 -6.37
C GLU A 104 -4.20 5.65 -6.86
N ASN A 105 -5.32 5.95 -6.19
CA ASN A 105 -6.11 7.14 -6.49
C ASN A 105 -5.35 8.43 -6.17
N ARG A 106 -4.61 8.47 -5.05
CA ARG A 106 -3.76 9.61 -4.70
C ARG A 106 -2.62 9.83 -5.70
N LEU A 107 -2.03 8.77 -6.23
CA LEU A 107 -1.04 8.86 -7.31
C LEU A 107 -1.64 9.48 -8.57
N ARG A 108 -2.85 9.06 -8.96
CA ARG A 108 -3.54 9.58 -10.14
C ARG A 108 -3.99 11.03 -9.99
N SER A 109 -4.33 11.48 -8.77
CA SER A 109 -4.67 12.89 -8.53
C SER A 109 -3.45 13.80 -8.44
N THR A 110 -2.30 13.26 -8.00
CA THR A 110 -1.07 14.04 -7.81
C THR A 110 -0.24 14.19 -9.09
N LEU A 111 -0.27 13.19 -9.98
CA LEU A 111 0.58 13.14 -11.17
C LEU A 111 -0.23 13.37 -12.45
N SER A 112 0.39 14.00 -13.45
CA SER A 112 -0.19 14.02 -14.79
C SER A 112 -0.25 12.59 -15.38
N PRO A 113 -1.14 12.30 -16.34
CA PRO A 113 -1.27 10.94 -16.90
C PRO A 113 0.05 10.35 -17.43
N LEU A 114 0.88 11.18 -18.06
CA LEU A 114 2.20 10.77 -18.56
C LEU A 114 3.18 10.49 -17.40
N GLN A 115 3.23 11.37 -16.40
CA GLN A 115 4.09 11.18 -15.23
C GLN A 115 3.70 9.93 -14.43
N TYR A 116 2.38 9.70 -14.27
CA TYR A 116 1.85 8.49 -13.67
C TYR A 116 2.31 7.25 -14.44
N PHE A 117 2.15 7.23 -15.77
CA PHE A 117 2.56 6.09 -16.58
C PHE A 117 4.06 5.79 -16.45
N ILE A 118 4.89 6.83 -16.58
CA ILE A 118 6.35 6.71 -16.50
C ILE A 118 6.78 6.20 -15.12
N ARG A 119 6.33 6.82 -14.04
CA ARG A 119 6.75 6.45 -12.68
C ARG A 119 6.19 5.11 -12.21
N ARG A 120 4.99 4.74 -12.67
CA ARG A 120 4.30 3.54 -12.21
C ARG A 120 4.69 2.28 -12.98
N TYR A 121 5.07 2.40 -14.25
CA TYR A 121 5.28 1.25 -15.13
C TYR A 121 6.64 1.19 -15.82
N LEU A 122 7.35 2.31 -16.01
CA LEU A 122 8.65 2.32 -16.70
C LEU A 122 9.85 2.38 -15.74
N PHE A 123 9.72 3.03 -14.59
CA PHE A 123 10.78 3.13 -13.57
C PHE A 123 10.41 2.46 -12.24
N ALA A 124 9.60 1.39 -12.30
CA ALA A 124 9.08 0.66 -11.14
C ALA A 124 9.92 -0.56 -10.75
#